data_AF-A0A9W8LTC1-F1
#
_entry.id   AF-A0A9W8LTC1-F1
#
_cell.length_a   1.000
_cell.length_b   1.000
_cell.length_c   1.000
_cell.angle_alpha   90.00
_cell.angle_beta   90.00
_cell.angle_gamma   90.00
#
_symmetry.space_group_name_H-M   'P 1'
#
loop_
_entity.id
_entity.type
_entity.pdbx_description
1 polymer ?
#
loop_
_entity_poly.entity_id
_entity_poly.type
_entity_poly.pdbx_seq_one_letter_code
_entity_poly.pdbx_strand_id
1 'polypeptide(L)'
;MPEHTVWRFARADLQRTPSVESGWTVEQEELDRAKACGLIYSAGRRLQVPQNTAATACVFLQRFFMRHTLQEFHHYDVAATCLFVACKAEESVRRLEAFVPVIAHCASKGRRRAAVGSAEYTKWRAVILRTEVAVLQALCFDVVVDQPHARLAEVAAAEGLCRRAAQLAWGFVGDCLRLPLAVVFPARVVACAAIVVAARVAGGEPRDGWLERAGVARTDVAEAVQWLLEFYVREAHARMGGGASGSTGSEQGGAGSEQGGAPAEHGAAVGELPAAA
;
A
#
# COMPACT_ATOMS: atom_id res chain seq x y z
N MET A 1 14.96 21.18 12.47
CA MET A 1 13.58 21.10 13.00
C MET A 1 13.40 19.72 13.60
N PRO A 2 12.90 19.57 14.85
CA PRO A 2 12.63 18.24 15.38
C PRO A 2 11.57 17.58 14.50
N GLU A 3 11.83 16.34 14.07
CA GLU A 3 10.88 15.56 13.27
C GLU A 3 9.57 15.46 14.05
N HIS A 4 8.45 15.89 13.45
CA HIS A 4 7.14 15.83 14.09
C HIS A 4 6.80 14.36 14.42
N THR A 5 6.95 14.01 15.70
CA THR A 5 6.81 12.67 16.29
C THR A 5 5.36 12.20 16.43
N VAL A 6 4.39 12.93 15.87
CA VAL A 6 2.95 12.70 16.08
C VAL A 6 2.45 11.40 15.43
N TRP A 7 3.15 10.88 14.44
CA TRP A 7 2.72 9.73 13.64
C TRP A 7 3.55 8.46 13.85
N ARG A 8 4.29 8.38 14.96
CA ARG A 8 5.06 7.19 15.33
C ARG A 8 4.34 6.43 16.43
N PHE A 9 3.98 5.19 16.14
CA PHE A 9 3.30 4.29 17.05
C PHE A 9 4.18 3.08 17.35
N ALA A 10 4.09 2.55 18.55
CA ALA A 10 4.74 1.30 18.88
C ALA A 10 3.98 0.12 18.25
N ARG A 11 4.67 -1.01 18.04
CA ARG A 11 4.02 -2.26 17.60
C ARG A 11 2.87 -2.67 18.52
N ALA A 12 2.99 -2.42 19.82
CA ALA A 12 1.95 -2.70 20.80
C ALA A 12 0.68 -1.84 20.60
N ASP A 13 0.80 -0.64 20.03
CA ASP A 13 -0.36 0.23 19.79
C ASP A 13 -1.26 -0.33 18.68
N LEU A 14 -0.70 -1.12 17.75
CA LEU A 14 -1.49 -1.81 16.73
C LEU A 14 -2.41 -2.90 17.29
N GLN A 15 -2.15 -3.37 18.52
CA GLN A 15 -3.00 -4.32 19.22
C GLN A 15 -4.21 -3.64 19.87
N ARG A 16 -4.27 -2.30 19.85
CA ARG A 16 -5.30 -1.48 20.50
C ARG A 16 -5.73 -0.33 19.61
N THR A 17 -5.80 -0.58 18.30
CA THR A 17 -6.40 0.37 17.38
C THR A 17 -7.90 0.50 17.67
N PRO A 18 -8.54 1.61 17.26
CA PRO A 18 -9.99 1.75 17.40
C PRO A 18 -10.77 0.61 16.76
N SER A 19 -10.30 0.06 15.63
CA SER A 19 -10.95 -1.11 15.00
C SER A 19 -10.87 -2.35 15.89
N VAL A 20 -9.71 -2.63 16.50
CA VAL A 20 -9.53 -3.79 17.37
C VAL A 20 -10.37 -3.64 18.64
N GLU A 21 -10.42 -2.45 19.22
CA GLU A 21 -11.30 -2.16 20.36
C GLU A 21 -12.80 -2.28 20.01
N SER A 22 -13.16 -2.00 18.75
CA SER A 22 -14.51 -2.24 18.19
C SER A 22 -14.79 -3.71 17.82
N GLY A 23 -13.84 -4.63 17.99
CA GLY A 23 -14.03 -6.07 17.80
C GLY A 23 -13.42 -6.69 16.54
N TRP A 24 -12.59 -5.96 15.77
CA TRP A 24 -11.79 -6.55 14.69
C TRP A 24 -10.61 -7.33 15.28
N THR A 25 -10.20 -8.42 14.62
CA THR A 25 -8.85 -8.95 14.88
C THR A 25 -7.80 -8.09 14.19
N VAL A 26 -6.57 -8.10 14.70
CA VAL A 26 -5.45 -7.37 14.11
C VAL A 26 -5.24 -7.80 12.65
N GLU A 27 -5.34 -9.10 12.38
CA GLU A 27 -5.17 -9.66 11.04
C GLU A 27 -6.28 -9.21 10.07
N GLN A 28 -7.53 -9.11 10.54
CA GLN A 28 -8.64 -8.61 9.74
C GLN A 28 -8.44 -7.15 9.37
N GLU A 29 -8.08 -6.32 10.35
CA GLU A 29 -7.80 -4.91 10.12
C GLU A 29 -6.61 -4.71 9.16
N GLU A 30 -5.50 -5.41 9.37
CA GLU A 30 -4.35 -5.36 8.47
C GLU A 30 -4.73 -5.73 7.03
N LEU A 31 -5.52 -6.79 6.88
CA LEU A 31 -5.99 -7.25 5.57
C LEU A 31 -6.86 -6.20 4.88
N ASP A 32 -7.79 -5.58 5.60
CA ASP A 32 -8.67 -4.56 5.04
C ASP A 32 -7.93 -3.27 4.68
N ARG A 33 -6.97 -2.84 5.52
CA ARG A 33 -6.06 -1.74 5.19
C ARG A 33 -5.22 -2.06 3.96
N ALA A 34 -4.69 -3.29 3.85
CA ALA A 34 -3.91 -3.72 2.69
C ALA A 34 -4.73 -3.77 1.39
N LYS A 35 -6.00 -4.20 1.44
CA LYS A 35 -6.94 -4.12 0.30
C LYS A 35 -7.16 -2.66 -0.12
N ALA A 36 -7.30 -1.77 0.86
CA ALA A 36 -7.49 -0.35 0.65
C ALA A 36 -6.27 0.29 -0.07
N CYS A 37 -5.05 -0.03 0.36
CA CYS A 37 -3.83 0.36 -0.37
C CYS A 37 -3.81 -0.22 -1.81
N GLY A 38 -4.28 -1.47 -1.99
CA GLY A 38 -4.44 -2.07 -3.32
C GLY A 38 -5.40 -1.30 -4.24
N LEU A 39 -6.50 -0.76 -3.69
CA LEU A 39 -7.40 0.15 -4.40
C LEU A 39 -6.67 1.43 -4.82
N ILE A 40 -5.94 2.07 -3.89
CA ILE A 40 -5.17 3.31 -4.13
C ILE A 40 -4.23 3.14 -5.33
N TYR A 41 -3.41 2.08 -5.34
CA TYR A 41 -2.50 1.83 -6.46
C TYR A 41 -3.22 1.50 -7.76
N SER A 42 -4.31 0.74 -7.71
CA SER A 42 -5.08 0.36 -8.90
C SER A 42 -5.77 1.57 -9.54
N ALA A 43 -6.37 2.43 -8.72
CA ALA A 43 -6.99 3.66 -9.17
C ALA A 43 -5.95 4.67 -9.62
N GLY A 44 -4.85 4.83 -8.85
CA GLY A 44 -3.77 5.74 -9.16
C GLY A 44 -3.15 5.48 -10.54
N ARG A 45 -2.84 4.22 -10.86
CA ARG A 45 -2.35 3.83 -12.20
C ARG A 45 -3.32 4.22 -13.32
N ARG A 46 -4.61 3.95 -13.14
CA ARG A 46 -5.66 4.27 -14.13
C ARG A 46 -5.89 5.77 -14.29
N LEU A 47 -5.72 6.54 -13.21
CA LEU A 47 -5.80 8.00 -13.20
C LEU A 47 -4.49 8.68 -13.60
N GLN A 48 -3.45 7.89 -13.89
CA GLN A 48 -2.09 8.36 -14.18
C GLN A 48 -1.59 9.34 -13.12
N VAL A 49 -1.87 9.07 -11.84
CA VAL A 49 -1.30 9.87 -10.75
C VAL A 49 0.15 9.43 -10.51
N PRO A 50 1.04 10.35 -10.10
CA PRO A 50 2.40 9.99 -9.74
C PRO A 50 2.44 8.93 -8.63
N GLN A 51 3.45 8.05 -8.67
CA GLN A 51 3.61 7.01 -7.65
C GLN A 51 3.78 7.61 -6.25
N ASN A 52 4.48 8.74 -6.13
CA ASN A 52 4.64 9.45 -4.86
C ASN A 52 3.28 9.86 -4.27
N THR A 53 2.36 10.35 -5.10
CA THR A 53 0.99 10.69 -4.67
C THR A 53 0.23 9.46 -4.17
N ALA A 54 0.34 8.33 -4.86
CA ALA A 54 -0.28 7.08 -4.39
C ALA A 54 0.35 6.59 -3.07
N ALA A 55 1.66 6.76 -2.89
CA ALA A 55 2.35 6.43 -1.65
C ALA A 55 1.91 7.33 -0.49
N THR A 56 1.79 8.65 -0.71
CA THR A 56 1.21 9.62 0.25
C THR A 56 -0.19 9.21 0.69
N ALA A 57 -1.05 8.81 -0.26
CA ALA A 57 -2.39 8.31 0.04
C ALA A 57 -2.38 7.05 0.92
N CYS A 58 -1.46 6.11 0.69
CA CYS A 58 -1.30 4.93 1.55
C CYS A 58 -0.90 5.34 2.97
N VAL A 59 0.03 6.29 3.14
CA VAL A 59 0.42 6.79 4.47
C VAL A 59 -0.76 7.47 5.18
N PHE A 60 -1.55 8.28 4.47
CA PHE A 60 -2.76 8.88 5.00
C PHE A 60 -3.74 7.83 5.51
N LEU A 61 -3.93 6.75 4.76
CA LEU A 61 -4.81 5.65 5.14
C LEU A 61 -4.31 4.94 6.41
N GLN A 62 -3.01 4.66 6.50
CA GLN A 62 -2.44 4.02 7.68
C GLN A 62 -2.60 4.92 8.92
N ARG A 63 -2.34 6.23 8.80
CA ARG A 63 -2.53 7.21 9.87
C ARG A 63 -4.00 7.35 10.28
N PHE A 64 -4.93 7.35 9.32
CA PHE A 64 -6.37 7.51 9.58
C PHE A 64 -6.90 6.40 10.50
N PHE A 65 -6.61 5.15 10.18
CA PHE A 65 -7.11 4.01 10.96
C PHE A 65 -6.38 3.82 12.29
N MET A 66 -5.33 4.60 12.60
CA MET A 66 -4.82 4.69 13.98
C MET A 66 -5.75 5.50 14.90
N ARG A 67 -6.74 6.23 14.35
CA ARG A 67 -7.63 7.13 15.10
C ARG A 67 -9.12 6.88 14.86
N HIS A 68 -9.46 6.18 13.77
CA HIS A 68 -10.83 5.82 13.42
C HIS A 68 -10.97 4.31 13.23
N THR A 69 -12.20 3.83 13.41
CA THR A 69 -12.53 2.40 13.33
C THR A 69 -13.06 2.02 11.95
N LEU A 70 -12.70 0.81 11.49
CA LEU A 70 -13.26 0.17 10.29
C LEU A 70 -14.77 -0.10 10.40
N GLN A 71 -15.34 -0.07 11.61
CA GLN A 71 -16.78 -0.17 11.84
C GLN A 71 -17.53 1.06 11.33
N GLU A 72 -16.96 2.26 11.52
CA GLU A 72 -17.56 3.54 11.13
C GLU A 72 -17.21 3.89 9.69
N PHE A 73 -15.96 3.63 9.29
CA PHE A 73 -15.44 4.00 7.99
C PHE A 73 -15.03 2.78 7.17
N HIS A 74 -15.74 2.55 6.06
CA HIS A 74 -15.37 1.50 5.14
C HIS A 74 -14.00 1.79 4.48
N HIS A 75 -13.10 0.79 4.48
CA HIS A 75 -11.72 0.95 4.01
C HIS A 75 -11.59 1.48 2.57
N TYR A 76 -12.47 1.09 1.63
CA TYR A 76 -12.44 1.65 0.27
C TYR A 76 -12.92 3.10 0.17
N ASP A 77 -13.81 3.53 1.06
CA ASP A 77 -14.32 4.90 1.08
C ASP A 77 -13.22 5.85 1.56
N VAL A 78 -12.51 5.44 2.60
CA VAL A 78 -11.31 6.13 3.10
C VAL A 78 -10.21 6.12 2.05
N ALA A 79 -9.91 4.97 1.42
CA ALA A 79 -8.87 4.89 0.38
C ALA A 79 -9.11 5.82 -0.80
N ALA A 80 -10.35 5.88 -1.32
CA ALA A 80 -10.71 6.79 -2.39
C ALA A 80 -10.50 8.26 -1.98
N THR A 81 -10.85 8.57 -0.73
CA THR A 81 -10.72 9.92 -0.17
C THR A 81 -9.26 10.30 0.09
N CYS A 82 -8.46 9.41 0.67
CA CYS A 82 -7.03 9.59 0.87
C CYS A 82 -6.30 9.84 -0.46
N LEU A 83 -6.65 9.10 -1.52
CA LEU A 83 -6.09 9.34 -2.86
C LEU A 83 -6.50 10.71 -3.41
N PHE A 84 -7.75 11.11 -3.23
CA PHE A 84 -8.23 12.43 -3.66
C PHE A 84 -7.52 13.58 -2.92
N VAL A 85 -7.38 13.46 -1.59
CA VAL A 85 -6.66 14.44 -0.75
C VAL A 85 -5.18 14.48 -1.11
N ALA A 86 -4.52 13.33 -1.29
CA ALA A 86 -3.12 13.28 -1.72
C ALA A 86 -2.91 13.93 -3.09
N CYS A 87 -3.84 13.75 -4.04
CA CYS A 87 -3.75 14.44 -5.34
C CYS A 87 -3.79 15.97 -5.20
N LYS A 88 -4.47 16.50 -4.18
CA LYS A 88 -4.47 17.94 -3.88
C LYS A 88 -3.16 18.37 -3.20
N ALA A 89 -2.71 17.60 -2.21
CA ALA A 89 -1.50 17.90 -1.44
C ALA A 89 -0.23 17.88 -2.32
N GLU A 90 -0.16 16.95 -3.27
CA GLU A 90 1.01 16.73 -4.15
C GLU A 90 0.86 17.44 -5.51
N GLU A 91 -0.05 18.41 -5.61
CA GLU A 91 -0.31 19.21 -6.81
C GLU A 91 -0.64 18.40 -8.09
N SER A 92 -1.09 17.16 -7.93
CA SER A 92 -1.48 16.24 -9.01
C SER A 92 -3.00 16.11 -9.12
N VAL A 93 -3.73 17.23 -9.03
CA VAL A 93 -5.20 17.25 -8.90
C VAL A 93 -5.89 16.53 -10.06
N ARG A 94 -6.99 15.84 -9.78
CA ARG A 94 -7.89 15.23 -10.77
C ARG A 94 -9.32 15.72 -10.54
N ARG A 95 -10.02 16.04 -11.64
CA ARG A 95 -11.43 16.43 -11.59
C ARG A 95 -12.30 15.25 -11.15
N LEU A 96 -13.33 15.51 -10.33
CA LEU A 96 -14.20 14.46 -9.79
C LEU A 96 -14.91 13.65 -10.88
N GLU A 97 -15.24 14.29 -12.00
CA GLU A 97 -15.90 13.68 -13.16
C GLU A 97 -15.06 12.55 -13.77
N ALA A 98 -13.73 12.69 -13.76
CA ALA A 98 -12.80 11.66 -14.21
C ALA A 98 -12.37 10.71 -13.08
N PHE A 99 -12.31 11.21 -11.85
CA PHE A 99 -11.85 10.46 -10.68
C PHE A 99 -12.84 9.38 -10.25
N VAL A 100 -14.11 9.74 -10.06
CA VAL A 100 -15.14 8.87 -9.48
C VAL A 100 -15.40 7.60 -10.31
N PRO A 101 -15.52 7.66 -11.66
CA PRO A 101 -15.72 6.45 -12.46
C PRO A 101 -14.60 5.42 -12.28
N VAL A 102 -13.35 5.88 -12.12
CA VAL A 102 -12.20 4.99 -11.90
C VAL A 102 -12.24 4.36 -10.52
N ILE A 103 -12.56 5.13 -9.48
CA ILE A 103 -12.72 4.60 -8.12
C ILE A 103 -13.80 3.51 -8.09
N ALA A 104 -14.99 3.79 -8.64
CA ALA A 104 -16.09 2.84 -8.66
C ALA A 104 -15.74 1.55 -9.42
N HIS A 105 -15.01 1.69 -10.54
CA HIS A 105 -14.51 0.56 -11.31
C HIS A 105 -13.52 -0.28 -10.48
N CYS A 106 -12.55 0.35 -9.81
CA CYS A 106 -11.55 -0.34 -8.99
C CYS A 106 -12.18 -1.01 -7.76
N ALA A 107 -13.06 -0.31 -7.03
CA ALA A 107 -13.69 -0.82 -5.82
C ALA A 107 -14.62 -2.01 -6.09
N SER A 108 -15.26 -2.03 -7.27
CA SER A 108 -16.13 -3.13 -7.70
C SER A 108 -15.41 -4.30 -8.37
N LYS A 109 -14.07 -4.25 -8.48
CA LYS A 109 -13.25 -5.19 -9.27
C LYS A 109 -13.70 -5.26 -10.74
N GLY A 110 -14.09 -4.12 -11.31
CA GLY A 110 -14.52 -3.97 -12.70
C GLY A 110 -15.95 -4.41 -12.99
N ARG A 111 -16.73 -4.82 -11.98
CA ARG A 111 -18.12 -5.26 -12.16
C ARG A 111 -19.10 -4.11 -12.32
N ARG A 112 -18.74 -2.90 -11.86
CA ARG A 112 -19.63 -1.73 -11.88
C ARG A 112 -18.94 -0.58 -12.59
N ARG A 113 -19.68 0.06 -13.49
CA ARG A 113 -19.29 1.33 -14.13
C ARG A 113 -20.13 2.45 -13.53
N ALA A 114 -19.47 3.51 -13.06
CA ALA A 114 -20.15 4.70 -12.58
C ALA A 114 -20.08 5.80 -13.64
N ALA A 115 -21.00 5.74 -14.62
CA ALA A 115 -21.16 6.85 -15.56
C ALA A 115 -21.57 8.13 -14.81
N VAL A 116 -21.15 9.30 -15.30
CA VAL A 116 -21.54 10.59 -14.72
C VAL A 116 -23.07 10.67 -14.69
N GLY A 117 -23.62 11.06 -13.54
CA GLY A 117 -25.07 11.12 -13.32
C GLY A 117 -25.73 9.81 -12.87
N SER A 118 -25.01 8.68 -12.85
CA SER A 118 -25.53 7.42 -12.30
C SER A 118 -25.65 7.47 -10.76
N ALA A 119 -26.51 6.64 -10.18
CA ALA A 119 -26.64 6.50 -8.73
C ALA A 119 -25.30 6.15 -8.06
N GLU A 120 -24.49 5.31 -8.71
CA GLU A 120 -23.17 4.93 -8.20
C GLU A 120 -22.18 6.08 -8.21
N TYR A 121 -22.20 6.90 -9.28
CA TYR A 121 -21.38 8.11 -9.34
C TYR A 121 -21.75 9.08 -8.22
N THR A 122 -23.05 9.32 -8.02
CA THR A 122 -23.55 10.20 -6.95
C THR A 122 -23.15 9.69 -5.57
N LYS A 123 -23.23 8.37 -5.35
CA LYS A 123 -22.78 7.74 -4.10
C LYS A 123 -21.30 8.01 -3.83
N TRP A 124 -20.41 7.63 -4.74
CA TRP A 124 -18.96 7.79 -4.56
C TRP A 124 -18.55 9.25 -4.44
N ARG A 125 -19.11 10.13 -5.28
CA ARG A 125 -18.88 11.57 -5.19
C ARG A 125 -19.24 12.09 -3.81
N ALA A 126 -20.41 11.72 -3.30
CA ALA A 126 -20.88 12.19 -2.00
C ALA A 126 -20.07 11.60 -0.84
N VAL A 127 -19.63 10.34 -0.93
CA VAL A 127 -18.72 9.71 0.04
C VAL A 127 -17.39 10.45 0.10
N ILE A 128 -16.71 10.65 -1.04
CA ILE A 128 -15.41 11.33 -1.09
C ILE A 128 -15.49 12.74 -0.48
N LEU A 129 -16.52 13.50 -0.84
CA LEU A 129 -16.69 14.88 -0.34
C LEU A 129 -17.03 14.94 1.16
N ARG A 130 -17.80 13.99 1.68
CA ARG A 130 -18.15 13.95 3.12
C ARG A 130 -16.99 13.48 3.97
N THR A 131 -16.24 12.49 3.50
CA THR A 131 -15.14 11.88 4.23
C THR A 131 -13.86 12.73 4.16
N GLU A 132 -13.75 13.65 3.20
CA GLU A 132 -12.56 14.50 3.02
C GLU A 132 -12.17 15.26 4.30
N VAL A 133 -13.14 15.90 4.94
CA VAL A 133 -12.89 16.67 6.18
C VAL A 133 -12.47 15.74 7.31
N ALA A 134 -13.10 14.57 7.43
CA ALA A 134 -12.74 13.58 8.45
C ALA A 134 -11.29 13.08 8.26
N VAL A 135 -10.86 12.83 7.01
CA VAL A 135 -9.47 12.45 6.71
C VAL A 135 -8.51 13.57 7.10
N LEU A 136 -8.78 14.82 6.70
CA LEU A 136 -7.90 15.95 7.04
C LEU A 136 -7.80 16.19 8.55
N GLN A 137 -8.93 16.11 9.27
CA GLN A 137 -8.95 16.25 10.73
C GLN A 137 -8.21 15.10 11.41
N ALA A 138 -8.43 13.86 10.98
CA ALA A 138 -7.71 12.70 11.47
C ALA A 138 -6.21 12.81 11.25
N LEU A 139 -5.77 13.45 10.16
CA LEU A 139 -4.37 13.76 9.85
C LEU A 139 -3.85 15.02 10.53
N CYS A 140 -4.61 15.69 11.41
CA CYS A 140 -4.23 17.00 11.97
C CYS A 140 -3.81 18.04 10.91
N PHE A 141 -4.34 17.93 9.68
CA PHE A 141 -3.91 18.72 8.53
C PHE A 141 -2.41 18.58 8.18
N ASP A 142 -1.72 17.58 8.73
CA ASP A 142 -0.35 17.23 8.38
C ASP A 142 -0.33 16.35 7.13
N VAL A 143 -0.37 17.03 5.99
CA VAL A 143 -0.39 16.42 4.65
C VAL A 143 0.99 16.26 4.04
N VAL A 144 2.05 16.66 4.75
CA VAL A 144 3.43 16.51 4.27
C VAL A 144 3.95 15.14 4.71
N VAL A 145 4.33 14.30 3.74
CA VAL A 145 4.78 12.93 4.00
C VAL A 145 6.20 12.73 3.50
N ASP A 146 7.09 12.31 4.40
CA ASP A 146 8.42 11.83 3.99
C ASP A 146 8.30 10.45 3.34
N GLN A 147 8.75 10.35 2.09
CA GLN A 147 8.50 9.19 1.25
C GLN A 147 9.62 8.14 1.35
N PRO A 148 9.29 6.87 1.66
CA PRO A 148 10.29 5.80 1.66
C PRO A 148 11.01 5.63 0.32
N HIS A 149 10.32 5.84 -0.80
CA HIS A 149 10.93 5.78 -2.14
C HIS A 149 11.98 6.88 -2.38
N ALA A 150 11.76 8.08 -1.84
CA ALA A 150 12.75 9.16 -1.93
C ALA A 150 14.00 8.82 -1.10
N ARG A 151 13.80 8.33 0.13
CA ARG A 151 14.91 7.88 0.98
C ARG A 151 15.66 6.68 0.40
N LEU A 152 14.95 5.78 -0.28
CA LEU A 152 15.56 4.67 -1.01
C LEU A 152 16.53 5.18 -2.08
N ALA A 153 16.13 6.16 -2.90
CA ALA A 153 16.97 6.70 -3.95
C ALA A 153 18.27 7.31 -3.38
N GLU A 154 18.17 8.07 -2.29
CA GLU A 154 19.32 8.65 -1.59
C GLU A 154 20.30 7.58 -1.10
N VAL A 155 19.78 6.57 -0.37
CA VAL A 155 20.62 5.52 0.23
C VAL A 155 21.19 4.59 -0.84
N ALA A 156 20.40 4.25 -1.86
CA ALA A 156 20.84 3.42 -2.96
C ALA A 156 22.00 4.05 -3.75
N ALA A 157 21.93 5.37 -3.98
CA ALA A 157 23.01 6.13 -4.63
C ALA A 157 24.26 6.20 -3.75
N ALA A 158 24.12 6.51 -2.46
CA ALA A 158 25.25 6.62 -1.52
C ALA A 158 26.03 5.31 -1.37
N GLU A 159 25.34 4.17 -1.34
CA GLU A 159 25.96 2.85 -1.15
C GLU A 159 26.36 2.17 -2.48
N GLY A 160 26.02 2.77 -3.62
CA GLY A 160 26.35 2.25 -4.94
C GLY A 160 25.67 0.92 -5.26
N LEU A 161 24.37 0.81 -4.94
CA LEU A 161 23.59 -0.40 -5.23
C LEU A 161 23.55 -0.66 -6.74
N CYS A 162 23.68 -1.93 -7.12
CA CYS A 162 23.49 -2.31 -8.52
C CYS A 162 22.03 -2.12 -8.95
N ARG A 163 21.80 -1.90 -10.26
CA ARG A 163 20.47 -1.65 -10.83
C ARG A 163 19.43 -2.70 -10.42
N ARG A 164 19.82 -3.98 -10.40
CA ARG A 164 18.94 -5.09 -9.99
C ARG A 164 18.50 -4.96 -8.54
N ALA A 165 19.42 -4.73 -7.61
CA ALA A 165 19.10 -4.56 -6.20
C ALA A 165 18.23 -3.31 -5.97
N ALA A 166 18.52 -2.19 -6.65
CA ALA A 166 17.72 -0.97 -6.55
C ALA A 166 16.27 -1.18 -7.05
N GLN A 167 16.08 -1.89 -8.17
CA GLN A 167 14.74 -2.22 -8.70
C GLN A 167 13.96 -3.14 -7.76
N LEU A 168 14.61 -4.16 -7.19
CA LEU A 168 13.99 -5.03 -6.20
C LEU A 168 13.59 -4.24 -4.95
N ALA A 169 14.50 -3.40 -4.43
CA ALA A 169 14.24 -2.56 -3.27
C ALA A 169 13.05 -1.62 -3.51
N TRP A 170 12.93 -1.04 -4.71
CA TRP A 170 11.78 -0.21 -5.08
C TRP A 170 10.46 -0.98 -4.98
N GLY A 171 10.43 -2.21 -5.48
CA GLY A 171 9.27 -3.10 -5.34
C GLY A 171 8.92 -3.39 -3.88
N PHE A 172 9.93 -3.74 -3.07
CA PHE A 172 9.76 -4.01 -1.64
C PHE A 172 9.24 -2.79 -0.87
N VAL A 173 9.70 -1.57 -1.19
CA VAL A 173 9.14 -0.36 -0.59
C VAL A 173 7.66 -0.20 -0.94
N GLY A 174 7.24 -0.49 -2.18
CA GLY A 174 5.84 -0.50 -2.58
C GLY A 174 4.99 -1.46 -1.74
N ASP A 175 5.52 -2.65 -1.44
CA ASP A 175 4.84 -3.62 -0.58
C ASP A 175 4.81 -3.18 0.89
N CYS A 176 5.86 -2.55 1.40
CA CYS A 176 5.89 -1.98 2.76
C CYS A 176 4.77 -0.94 3.00
N LEU A 177 4.34 -0.20 1.96
CA LEU A 177 3.26 0.79 2.08
C LEU A 177 1.87 0.16 2.24
N ARG A 178 1.75 -1.15 2.01
CA ARG A 178 0.53 -1.92 2.31
C ARG A 178 0.49 -2.36 3.78
N LEU A 179 1.60 -2.24 4.50
CA LEU A 179 1.75 -2.59 5.91
C LEU A 179 1.66 -1.32 6.79
N PRO A 180 1.47 -1.47 8.12
CA PRO A 180 1.51 -0.35 9.06
C PRO A 180 2.93 0.23 9.25
N LEU A 181 3.93 -0.20 8.46
CA LEU A 181 5.32 0.21 8.63
C LEU A 181 5.51 1.74 8.54
N ALA A 182 4.70 2.42 7.73
CA ALA A 182 4.77 3.88 7.59
C ALA A 182 4.34 4.67 8.83
N VAL A 183 3.67 4.03 9.79
CA VAL A 183 3.28 4.64 11.08
C VAL A 183 4.11 4.12 12.25
N VAL A 184 4.93 3.09 12.04
CA VAL A 184 5.82 2.53 13.09
C VAL A 184 7.25 3.00 12.90
N PHE A 185 7.73 3.02 11.65
CA PHE A 185 9.12 3.32 11.33
C PHE A 185 9.27 4.59 10.49
N PRO A 186 10.39 5.33 10.66
CA PRO A 186 10.76 6.40 9.74
C PRO A 186 10.88 5.89 8.30
N ALA A 187 10.58 6.74 7.32
CA ALA A 187 10.67 6.39 5.90
C ALA A 187 12.05 5.86 5.50
N ARG A 188 13.12 6.40 6.11
CA ARG A 188 14.50 5.94 5.90
C ARG A 188 14.73 4.51 6.42
N VAL A 189 14.14 4.13 7.55
CA VAL A 189 14.22 2.75 8.08
C VAL A 189 13.50 1.78 7.15
N VAL A 190 12.30 2.14 6.67
CA VAL A 190 11.55 1.33 5.69
C VAL A 190 12.35 1.14 4.40
N ALA A 191 12.99 2.20 3.89
CA ALA A 191 13.86 2.12 2.73
C ALA A 191 15.06 1.19 2.96
N CYS A 192 15.72 1.30 4.12
CA CYS A 192 16.85 0.42 4.46
C CYS A 192 16.41 -1.04 4.61
N ALA A 193 15.23 -1.31 5.19
CA ALA A 193 14.69 -2.66 5.29
C ALA A 193 14.46 -3.28 3.91
N ALA A 194 13.89 -2.52 2.97
CA ALA A 194 13.73 -2.95 1.58
C ALA A 194 15.08 -3.22 0.89
N ILE A 195 16.11 -2.39 1.15
CA ILE A 195 17.48 -2.62 0.63
C ILE A 195 18.06 -3.93 1.19
N VAL A 196 17.92 -4.20 2.49
CA VAL A 196 18.45 -5.44 3.10
C VAL A 196 17.87 -6.67 2.40
N VAL A 197 16.55 -6.70 2.21
CA VAL A 197 15.87 -7.82 1.54
C VAL A 197 16.29 -7.90 0.07
N ALA A 198 16.33 -6.76 -0.63
CA ALA A 198 16.71 -6.70 -2.04
C ALA A 198 18.15 -7.16 -2.30
N ALA A 199 19.10 -6.73 -1.46
CA ALA A 199 20.50 -7.12 -1.58
C ALA A 199 20.65 -8.64 -1.45
N ARG A 200 20.04 -9.23 -0.42
CA ARG A 200 20.03 -10.69 -0.20
C ARG A 200 19.44 -11.45 -1.39
N VAL A 201 18.30 -11.00 -1.91
CA VAL A 201 17.65 -11.62 -3.09
C VAL A 201 18.50 -11.45 -4.36
N ALA A 202 19.23 -10.34 -4.48
CA ALA A 202 20.14 -10.09 -5.58
C ALA A 202 21.48 -10.85 -5.45
N GLY A 203 21.71 -11.55 -4.34
CA GLY A 203 22.96 -12.27 -4.05
C GLY A 203 24.13 -11.36 -3.66
N GLY A 204 23.84 -10.15 -3.18
CA GLY A 204 24.85 -9.21 -2.68
C GLY A 204 24.59 -8.81 -1.23
N GLU A 205 25.59 -8.19 -0.60
CA GLU A 205 25.42 -7.55 0.70
C GLU A 205 25.83 -6.07 0.60
N PRO A 206 25.10 -5.15 1.24
CA PRO A 206 25.56 -3.77 1.35
C PRO A 206 26.87 -3.71 2.16
N ARG A 207 27.63 -2.63 1.97
CA ARG A 207 28.94 -2.46 2.61
C ARG A 207 28.83 -2.44 4.13
N ASP A 208 29.86 -2.90 4.83
CA ASP A 208 29.92 -2.76 6.29
C ASP A 208 29.72 -1.31 6.74
N GLY A 209 28.99 -1.14 7.84
CA GLY A 209 28.73 0.17 8.43
C GLY A 209 27.71 1.06 7.67
N TRP A 210 27.04 0.54 6.63
CA TRP A 210 26.15 1.35 5.79
C TRP A 210 24.90 1.85 6.52
N LEU A 211 24.40 1.09 7.50
CA LEU A 211 23.24 1.50 8.30
C LEU A 211 23.58 2.68 9.20
N GLU A 212 24.80 2.70 9.76
CA GLU A 212 25.32 3.83 10.54
C GLU A 212 25.50 5.06 9.65
N ARG A 213 26.02 4.91 8.42
CA ARG A 213 26.11 6.00 7.44
C ARG A 213 24.75 6.52 7.01
N ALA A 214 23.77 5.62 6.87
CA ALA A 214 22.39 5.98 6.63
C ALA A 214 21.72 6.61 7.87
N GLY A 215 22.35 6.59 9.04
CA GLY A 215 21.82 7.18 10.27
C GLY A 215 20.60 6.44 10.83
N VAL A 216 20.53 5.12 10.65
CA VAL A 216 19.43 4.28 11.15
C VAL A 216 19.91 3.20 12.11
N ALA A 217 19.10 2.89 13.12
CA ALA A 217 19.41 1.83 14.07
C ALA A 217 19.23 0.45 13.41
N ARG A 218 20.20 -0.44 13.63
CA ARG A 218 20.17 -1.81 13.10
C ARG A 218 18.96 -2.60 13.62
N THR A 219 18.55 -2.34 14.86
CA THR A 219 17.38 -2.97 15.50
C THR A 219 16.09 -2.65 14.76
N ASP A 220 15.87 -1.38 14.42
CA ASP A 220 14.65 -0.92 13.75
C ASP A 220 14.57 -1.48 12.34
N VAL A 221 15.71 -1.53 11.63
CA VAL A 221 15.78 -2.14 10.30
C VAL A 221 15.51 -3.64 10.38
N ALA A 222 16.08 -4.35 11.36
CA ALA A 222 15.84 -5.78 11.53
C ALA A 222 14.36 -6.08 11.82
N GLU A 223 13.71 -5.28 12.65
CA GLU A 223 12.28 -5.41 12.92
C GLU A 223 11.43 -5.13 11.68
N ALA A 224 11.70 -4.05 10.96
CA ALA A 224 11.00 -3.73 9.71
C ALA A 224 11.19 -4.82 8.64
N VAL A 225 12.39 -5.42 8.53
CA VAL A 225 12.64 -6.57 7.67
C VAL A 225 11.80 -7.77 8.09
N GLN A 226 11.71 -8.06 9.40
CA GLN A 226 10.90 -9.17 9.89
C GLN A 226 9.44 -9.02 9.47
N TRP A 227 8.85 -7.83 9.63
CA TRP A 227 7.47 -7.57 9.21
C TRP A 227 7.25 -7.77 7.71
N LEU A 228 8.20 -7.30 6.89
CA LEU A 228 8.15 -7.49 5.44
C LEU A 228 8.22 -8.98 5.06
N LEU A 229 9.08 -9.76 5.72
CA LEU A 229 9.17 -11.20 5.49
C LEU A 229 7.92 -11.94 5.98
N GLU A 230 7.38 -11.60 7.15
CA GLU A 230 6.12 -12.14 7.68
C GLU A 230 4.96 -11.89 6.70
N PHE A 231 4.92 -10.71 6.07
CA PHE A 231 3.96 -10.41 5.01
C PHE A 231 4.07 -11.39 3.83
N TYR A 232 5.28 -11.63 3.31
CA TYR A 232 5.46 -12.54 2.19
C TYR A 232 5.18 -14.01 2.53
N VAL A 233 5.48 -14.45 3.76
CA VAL A 233 5.13 -15.79 4.23
C VAL A 233 3.61 -15.97 4.25
N ARG A 234 2.86 -14.99 4.79
CA ARG A 234 1.40 -15.00 4.80
C ARG A 234 0.82 -15.04 3.39
N GLU A 235 1.33 -14.19 2.48
CA GLU A 235 0.91 -14.16 1.08
C GLU A 235 1.19 -15.49 0.35
N ALA A 236 2.33 -16.15 0.64
CA ALA A 236 2.65 -17.46 0.09
C ALA A 236 1.68 -18.55 0.59
N HIS A 237 1.36 -18.55 1.90
CA HIS A 237 0.41 -19.49 2.48
C HIS A 237 -1.01 -19.30 1.90
N ALA A 238 -1.45 -18.05 1.72
CA ALA A 238 -2.75 -17.76 1.12
C ALA A 238 -2.85 -18.28 -0.33
N ARG A 239 -1.76 -18.19 -1.11
CA ARG A 239 -1.70 -18.72 -2.48
C ARG A 239 -1.73 -20.26 -2.51
N MET A 240 -1.10 -20.93 -1.56
CA MET A 240 -1.08 -22.40 -1.47
C MET A 240 -2.39 -22.97 -0.90
N GLY A 241 -3.01 -22.29 0.07
CA GLY A 241 -4.28 -22.70 0.69
C GLY A 241 -5.52 -22.44 -0.17
N GLY A 242 -5.43 -21.54 -1.15
CA GLY A 242 -6.51 -21.26 -2.10
C GLY A 242 -6.85 -22.40 -3.09
N GLY A 243 -6.11 -23.52 -3.04
CA GLY A 243 -6.35 -24.72 -3.85
C GLY A 243 -7.25 -25.78 -3.22
N ALA A 244 -7.71 -25.62 -1.98
CA ALA A 244 -8.45 -26.65 -1.25
C ALA A 244 -9.77 -26.13 -0.65
N SER A 245 -10.69 -25.66 -1.49
CA SER A 245 -12.11 -25.61 -1.12
C SER A 245 -12.99 -25.62 -2.38
N GLY A 246 -13.47 -26.82 -2.75
CA GLY A 246 -14.46 -26.97 -3.80
C GLY A 246 -14.52 -28.38 -4.39
N SER A 247 -15.15 -29.33 -3.68
CA SER A 247 -16.25 -30.15 -4.23
C SER A 247 -16.61 -31.30 -3.28
N THR A 248 -17.70 -31.16 -2.53
CA THR A 248 -18.55 -32.28 -2.15
C THR A 248 -19.95 -31.97 -2.67
N GLY A 249 -20.47 -32.81 -3.58
CA GLY A 249 -21.84 -32.70 -4.10
C GLY A 249 -22.02 -33.06 -5.58
N SER A 250 -22.04 -34.37 -5.87
CA SER A 250 -22.89 -35.10 -6.85
C SER A 250 -23.19 -34.54 -8.26
N GLU A 251 -22.61 -35.24 -9.24
CA GLU A 251 -23.14 -35.77 -10.52
C GLU A 251 -24.26 -35.04 -11.29
N GLN A 252 -23.99 -34.68 -12.56
CA GLN A 252 -24.50 -35.39 -13.76
C GLN A 252 -23.95 -34.80 -15.09
N GLY A 253 -23.36 -35.68 -15.90
CA GLY A 253 -23.48 -35.77 -17.38
C GLY A 253 -22.96 -34.65 -18.29
N GLY A 254 -21.92 -34.97 -19.10
CA GLY A 254 -21.65 -34.26 -20.35
C GLY A 254 -20.23 -34.40 -20.88
N ALA A 255 -20.04 -35.24 -21.91
CA ALA A 255 -18.78 -35.45 -22.62
C ALA A 255 -18.37 -34.24 -23.48
N GLY A 256 -17.05 -34.00 -23.64
CA GLY A 256 -16.53 -33.20 -24.76
C GLY A 256 -15.23 -32.43 -24.55
N SER A 257 -14.14 -33.00 -25.09
CA SER A 257 -12.94 -32.36 -25.66
C SER A 257 -11.99 -31.51 -24.80
N GLU A 258 -10.77 -32.03 -24.68
CA GLU A 258 -9.52 -31.37 -24.28
C GLU A 258 -9.16 -30.20 -25.20
N GLN A 259 -8.76 -29.06 -24.63
CA GLN A 259 -7.72 -28.18 -25.16
C GLN A 259 -7.01 -27.50 -23.98
N GLY A 260 -5.71 -27.77 -23.86
CA GLY A 260 -4.84 -27.20 -22.83
C GLY A 260 -4.54 -25.73 -23.09
N GLY A 261 -4.67 -24.91 -22.06
CA GLY A 261 -4.24 -23.51 -22.04
C GLY A 261 -3.45 -23.23 -20.77
N ALA A 262 -2.17 -22.87 -20.95
CA ALA A 262 -1.23 -22.51 -19.88
C ALA A 262 -1.72 -21.30 -19.06
N PRO A 263 -1.41 -21.20 -17.76
CA PRO A 263 -1.83 -20.07 -16.94
C PRO A 263 -1.01 -18.80 -17.27
N ALA A 264 -1.73 -17.69 -17.41
CA ALA A 264 -1.24 -16.38 -17.78
C ALA A 264 -0.30 -15.77 -16.72
N GLU A 265 0.92 -15.44 -17.15
CA GLU A 265 1.87 -14.62 -16.43
C GLU A 265 1.28 -13.21 -16.19
N HIS A 266 1.02 -12.87 -14.93
CA HIS A 266 0.73 -11.50 -14.52
C HIS A 266 2.04 -10.73 -14.44
N GLY A 267 2.47 -10.16 -15.58
CA GLY A 267 3.56 -9.20 -15.65
C GLY A 267 3.24 -7.97 -14.78
N ALA A 268 3.99 -7.82 -13.68
CA ALA A 268 4.05 -6.57 -12.95
C ALA A 268 4.63 -5.50 -13.88
N ALA A 269 3.82 -4.51 -14.23
CA ALA A 269 4.26 -3.35 -14.99
C ALA A 269 5.38 -2.64 -14.22
N VAL A 270 6.59 -2.74 -14.76
CA VAL A 270 7.81 -2.08 -14.28
C VAL A 270 7.61 -0.58 -14.46
N GLY A 271 7.45 0.15 -13.35
CA GLY A 271 7.59 1.60 -13.35
C GLY A 271 9.04 1.95 -13.66
N GLU A 272 9.27 2.68 -14.75
CA GLU A 272 10.59 3.18 -15.10
C GLU A 272 11.08 4.14 -14.00
N LEU A 273 12.31 3.88 -13.52
CA LEU A 273 13.05 4.81 -12.67
C LEU A 273 13.26 6.12 -13.45
N PRO A 274 13.01 7.31 -12.87
CA PRO A 274 13.47 8.54 -13.48
C PRO A 274 15.00 8.52 -13.53
N ALA A 275 15.55 8.76 -14.71
CA ALA A 275 17.00 8.90 -14.89
C ALA A 275 17.47 10.07 -14.03
N ALA A 276 18.41 9.81 -13.12
CA ALA A 276 19.11 10.86 -12.40
C ALA A 276 19.89 11.70 -13.42
N ALA A 277 19.54 12.98 -13.53
CA ALA A 277 20.31 14.01 -14.20
C ALA A 277 21.11 14.80 -13.15
#